data_AF-A0A4P9X1X5-F1
#
_entry.id   AF-A0A4P9X1X5-F1
#
_cell.length_a   1.000
_cell.length_b   1.000
_cell.length_c   1.000
_cell.angle_alpha   90.00
_cell.angle_beta   90.00
_cell.angle_gamma   90.00
#
_symmetry.space_group_name_H-M   'P 1'
#
loop_
_entity.id
_entity.type
_entity.pdbx_description
1 polymer ?
#
loop_
_entity_poly.entity_id
_entity_poly.type
_entity_poly.pdbx_seq_one_letter_code
_entity_poly.pdbx_strand_id
1 'polypeptide(L)'
;MAVIRAGLQLSSEAVVASLRAANGPAADIAAFEAAVPSLSHAEARALAKKLAVNPFWDGDDARMREGYDRYQGGTKACIAHAIAYAPYADLHGMESKKPVYAQTQALAEGGLAAHRSCSRTT
;
A
#
# COMPACT_ATOMS: atom_id res chain seq x y z
N MET A 1 -20.87 -15.17 3.87
CA MET A 1 -20.04 -15.90 4.85
C MET A 1 -18.65 -16.32 4.35
N ALA A 2 -18.35 -16.33 3.04
CA ALA A 2 -17.02 -16.71 2.53
C ALA A 2 -15.90 -15.69 2.85
N VAL A 3 -16.16 -14.39 2.66
CA VAL A 3 -15.15 -13.31 2.82
C VAL A 3 -14.58 -13.22 4.24
N ILE A 4 -15.43 -13.38 5.28
CA ILE A 4 -14.98 -13.30 6.68
C ILE A 4 -14.08 -14.49 7.04
N ARG A 5 -14.32 -15.67 6.44
CA ARG A 5 -13.50 -16.86 6.69
C ARG A 5 -12.15 -16.82 5.97
N ALA A 6 -12.03 -16.07 4.89
CA ALA A 6 -10.82 -15.99 4.08
C ALA A 6 -9.68 -15.16 4.71
N GLY A 7 -9.96 -14.33 5.73
CA GLY A 7 -8.92 -13.58 6.43
C GLY A 7 -8.16 -12.59 5.52
N LEU A 8 -8.89 -11.86 4.67
CA LEU A 8 -8.30 -10.94 3.69
C LEU A 8 -7.40 -9.90 4.35
N GLN A 9 -6.19 -9.76 3.83
CA GLN A 9 -5.18 -8.79 4.24
C GLN A 9 -4.21 -8.55 3.08
N LEU A 10 -3.43 -7.45 3.15
CA LEU A 10 -2.36 -7.22 2.18
C LEU A 10 -1.27 -8.29 2.33
N SER A 11 -0.58 -8.62 1.23
CA SER A 11 0.54 -9.56 1.30
C SER A 11 1.63 -9.09 2.26
N SER A 12 1.86 -7.78 2.36
CA SER A 12 2.83 -7.19 3.28
C SER A 12 2.39 -7.35 4.73
N GLU A 13 1.11 -7.19 5.03
CA GLU A 13 0.54 -7.40 6.38
C GLU A 13 0.69 -8.85 6.81
N ALA A 14 0.44 -9.82 5.91
CA ALA A 14 0.64 -11.24 6.19
C ALA A 14 2.11 -11.56 6.52
N VAL A 15 3.06 -10.94 5.80
CA VAL A 15 4.50 -11.08 6.08
C VAL A 15 4.86 -10.47 7.42
N VAL A 16 4.42 -9.25 7.71
CA VAL A 16 4.68 -8.58 8.98
C VAL A 16 4.07 -9.35 10.15
N ALA A 17 2.86 -9.88 10.01
CA ALA A 17 2.23 -10.73 11.01
C ALA A 17 3.05 -12.00 11.26
N SER A 18 3.59 -12.61 10.20
CA SER A 18 4.46 -13.80 10.31
C SER A 18 5.80 -13.48 10.98
N LEU A 19 6.41 -12.34 10.66
CA LEU A 19 7.63 -11.87 11.31
C LEU A 19 7.40 -11.63 12.80
N ARG A 20 6.29 -11.00 13.17
CA ARG A 20 5.91 -10.79 14.57
C ARG A 20 5.68 -12.11 15.29
N ALA A 21 4.99 -13.07 14.66
CA ALA A 21 4.76 -14.40 15.23
C ALA A 21 6.06 -15.21 15.41
N ALA A 22 7.04 -15.00 14.54
CA ALA A 22 8.37 -15.61 14.63
C ALA A 22 9.31 -14.89 15.62
N ASN A 23 8.84 -13.85 16.33
CA ASN A 23 9.66 -12.97 17.17
C ASN A 23 10.85 -12.35 16.41
N GLY A 24 10.62 -11.99 15.14
CA GLY A 24 11.63 -11.34 14.30
C GLY A 24 12.06 -9.98 14.87
N PRO A 25 13.29 -9.52 14.58
CA PRO A 25 13.77 -8.21 15.04
C PRO A 25 12.85 -7.07 14.60
N ALA A 26 12.56 -6.13 15.50
CA ALA A 26 11.76 -4.94 15.17
C ALA A 26 12.39 -4.10 14.04
N ALA A 27 13.72 -4.10 13.94
CA ALA A 27 14.46 -3.46 12.87
C ALA A 27 14.15 -4.08 11.49
N ASP A 28 14.03 -5.41 11.42
CA ASP A 28 13.73 -6.12 10.17
C ASP A 28 12.30 -5.87 9.72
N ILE A 29 11.36 -5.82 10.67
CA ILE A 29 9.96 -5.47 10.39
C ILE A 29 9.88 -4.04 9.84
N ALA A 30 10.53 -3.08 10.48
CA ALA A 30 10.55 -1.69 10.03
C ALA A 30 11.24 -1.53 8.66
N ALA A 31 12.35 -2.23 8.44
CA ALA A 31 13.06 -2.23 7.15
C ALA A 31 12.19 -2.83 6.04
N PHE A 32 11.47 -3.93 6.33
CA PHE A 32 10.53 -4.53 5.39
C PHE A 32 9.38 -3.58 5.05
N GLU A 33 8.71 -3.01 6.06
CA GLU A 33 7.61 -2.06 5.87
C GLU A 33 8.03 -0.81 5.08
N ALA A 34 9.27 -0.34 5.27
CA ALA A 34 9.83 0.79 4.52
C ALA A 34 10.17 0.45 3.06
N ALA A 35 10.57 -0.79 2.79
CA ALA A 35 10.95 -1.23 1.43
C ALA A 35 9.74 -1.60 0.57
N VAL A 36 8.69 -2.18 1.15
CA VAL A 36 7.52 -2.70 0.41
C VAL A 36 6.91 -1.72 -0.61
N PRO A 37 6.73 -0.41 -0.32
CA PRO A 37 6.06 0.51 -1.25
C PRO A 37 6.76 0.67 -2.61
N SER A 38 8.06 0.36 -2.72
CA SER A 38 8.84 0.48 -3.96
C SER A 38 9.14 -0.87 -4.63
N LEU A 39 8.64 -1.98 -4.08
CA LEU A 39 8.90 -3.32 -4.59
C LEU A 39 7.67 -3.91 -5.30
N SER A 40 7.92 -4.74 -6.31
CA SER A 40 6.91 -5.65 -6.83
C SER A 40 6.54 -6.73 -5.82
N HIS A 41 5.38 -7.38 -6.02
CA HIS A 41 4.96 -8.49 -5.15
C HIS A 41 5.99 -9.62 -5.09
N ALA A 42 6.62 -9.96 -6.23
CA ALA A 42 7.64 -10.99 -6.31
C ALA A 42 8.91 -10.62 -5.50
N GLU A 43 9.35 -9.37 -5.60
CA GLU A 43 10.50 -8.86 -4.85
C GLU A 43 10.21 -8.79 -3.34
N ALA A 44 9.03 -8.33 -2.96
CA ALA A 44 8.61 -8.31 -1.55
C ALA A 44 8.57 -9.73 -0.96
N ARG A 45 8.08 -10.73 -1.72
CA ARG A 45 8.15 -12.15 -1.30
C ARG A 45 9.59 -12.66 -1.22
N ALA A 46 10.46 -12.29 -2.16
CA ALA A 46 11.86 -12.68 -2.10
C ALA A 46 12.56 -12.08 -0.87
N LEU A 47 12.24 -10.82 -0.51
CA LEU A 47 12.72 -10.18 0.71
C LEU A 47 12.19 -10.88 1.97
N ALA A 48 10.90 -11.21 2.01
CA ALA A 48 10.29 -11.97 3.10
C ALA A 48 11.00 -13.31 3.34
N LYS A 49 11.32 -14.05 2.26
CA LYS A 49 12.07 -15.30 2.34
C LYS A 49 13.48 -15.12 2.91
N LYS A 50 14.16 -14.00 2.60
CA LYS A 50 15.47 -13.66 3.20
C LYS A 50 15.35 -13.42 4.71
N LEU A 51 14.20 -12.94 5.17
CA LEU A 51 13.85 -12.78 6.59
C LEU A 51 13.25 -14.06 7.21
N ALA A 52 13.44 -15.22 6.57
CA ALA A 52 13.01 -16.54 7.03
C ALA A 52 11.48 -16.71 7.21
N VAL A 53 10.66 -15.89 6.56
CA VAL A 53 9.19 -16.04 6.57
C VAL A 53 8.62 -16.21 5.16
N ASN A 54 7.58 -17.04 5.05
CA ASN A 54 6.86 -17.25 3.79
C ASN A 54 5.39 -17.61 4.07
N PRO A 55 4.57 -16.65 4.50
CA PRO A 55 3.14 -16.89 4.70
C PRO A 55 2.43 -17.33 3.42
N PHE A 56 1.37 -18.11 3.60
CA PHE A 56 0.39 -18.31 2.55
C PHE A 56 -0.34 -16.99 2.27
N TRP A 57 -0.41 -16.62 1.01
CA TRP A 57 -1.17 -15.47 0.52
C TRP A 57 -1.50 -15.71 -0.94
N ASP A 58 -2.78 -15.61 -1.29
CA ASP A 58 -3.28 -15.79 -2.65
C ASP A 58 -4.31 -14.71 -2.95
N GLY A 59 -3.98 -13.83 -3.88
CA GLY A 59 -4.87 -12.76 -4.34
C GLY A 59 -5.89 -13.26 -5.37
N ASP A 60 -5.57 -14.33 -6.10
CA ASP A 60 -6.42 -14.87 -7.16
C ASP A 60 -7.66 -15.57 -6.58
N ASP A 61 -7.51 -16.25 -5.44
CA ASP A 61 -8.62 -16.88 -4.73
C ASP A 61 -9.66 -15.87 -4.21
N ALA A 62 -9.26 -14.62 -4.03
CA ALA A 62 -10.13 -13.54 -3.54
C ALA A 62 -10.89 -12.79 -4.66
N ARG A 63 -10.70 -13.17 -5.93
CA ARG A 63 -11.25 -12.47 -7.08
C ARG A 63 -12.78 -12.51 -7.13
N MET A 64 -13.34 -11.44 -7.69
CA MET A 64 -14.77 -11.38 -8.00
C MET A 64 -15.10 -12.31 -9.16
N ARG A 65 -16.39 -12.62 -9.34
CA ARG A 65 -16.86 -13.44 -10.46
C ARG A 65 -16.49 -12.83 -11.82
N GLU A 66 -16.51 -11.51 -11.90
CA GLU A 66 -16.13 -10.73 -13.07
C GLU A 66 -14.61 -10.69 -13.30
N GLY A 67 -13.82 -11.28 -12.39
CA GLY A 67 -12.36 -11.32 -12.47
C GLY A 67 -11.67 -10.12 -11.84
N TYR A 68 -12.36 -9.25 -11.11
CA TYR A 68 -11.69 -8.12 -10.44
C TYR A 68 -10.91 -8.57 -9.20
N ASP A 69 -9.70 -8.04 -9.06
CA ASP A 69 -8.90 -8.18 -7.85
C ASP A 69 -9.48 -7.32 -6.71
N ARG A 70 -9.19 -7.74 -5.48
CA ARG A 70 -9.49 -6.92 -4.30
C ARG A 70 -8.42 -5.85 -4.13
N TYR A 71 -8.84 -4.60 -4.04
CA TYR A 71 -7.95 -3.46 -3.84
C TYR A 71 -8.25 -2.72 -2.55
N GLN A 72 -7.21 -2.41 -1.77
CA GLN A 72 -7.34 -1.58 -0.57
C GLN A 72 -7.11 -0.11 -0.94
N GLY A 73 -8.22 0.58 -1.22
CA GLY A 73 -8.21 2.02 -1.45
C GLY A 73 -7.97 2.84 -0.17
N GLY A 74 -7.94 4.16 -0.34
CA GLY A 74 -7.74 5.13 0.76
C GLY A 74 -6.65 6.14 0.44
N THR A 75 -6.33 7.01 1.40
CA THR A 75 -5.41 8.14 1.18
C THR A 75 -4.02 7.69 0.72
N LYS A 76 -3.48 6.59 1.27
CA LYS A 76 -2.18 6.04 0.85
C LYS A 76 -2.17 5.61 -0.62
N ALA A 77 -3.22 4.93 -1.07
CA ALA A 77 -3.41 4.54 -2.47
C ALA A 77 -3.53 5.76 -3.39
N CYS A 78 -4.28 6.80 -2.96
CA CYS A 78 -4.40 8.04 -3.71
C CYS A 78 -3.07 8.79 -3.82
N ILE A 79 -2.25 8.82 -2.76
CA ILE A 79 -0.90 9.40 -2.79
C ILE A 79 -0.02 8.65 -3.80
N ALA A 80 -0.03 7.31 -3.77
CA ALA A 80 0.75 6.50 -4.71
C ALA A 80 0.36 6.80 -6.18
N HIS A 81 -0.95 6.89 -6.47
CA HIS A 81 -1.43 7.31 -7.78
C HIS A 81 -1.02 8.74 -8.13
N ALA A 82 -1.15 9.69 -7.21
CA ALA A 82 -0.76 11.07 -7.45
C ALA A 82 0.73 11.19 -7.80
N ILE A 83 1.61 10.49 -7.08
CA ILE A 83 3.05 10.45 -7.37
C ILE A 83 3.33 9.88 -8.76
N ALA A 84 2.65 8.79 -9.14
CA ALA A 84 2.82 8.15 -10.44
C ALA A 84 2.28 9.01 -11.61
N TYR A 85 1.19 9.74 -11.37
CA TYR A 85 0.52 10.57 -12.39
C TYR A 85 1.09 11.98 -12.49
N ALA A 86 1.84 12.45 -11.50
CA ALA A 86 2.38 13.81 -11.44
C ALA A 86 3.17 14.26 -12.68
N PRO A 87 3.95 13.41 -13.37
CA PRO A 87 4.63 13.83 -14.61
C PRO A 87 3.69 14.14 -15.78
N TYR A 88 2.40 13.78 -15.67
CA TYR A 88 1.43 13.81 -16.76
C TYR A 88 0.17 14.63 -16.44
N ALA A 89 0.12 15.28 -15.28
CA ALA A 89 -1.04 16.04 -14.83
C ALA A 89 -0.61 17.35 -14.18
N ASP A 90 -1.30 18.44 -14.52
CA ASP A 90 -1.05 19.75 -13.92
C ASP A 90 -1.62 19.87 -12.49
N LEU A 91 -2.66 19.10 -12.19
CA LEU A 91 -3.39 19.13 -10.92
C LEU A 91 -3.84 17.72 -10.51
N HIS A 92 -3.86 17.45 -9.21
CA HIS A 92 -4.38 16.19 -8.65
C HIS A 92 -5.63 16.45 -7.81
N GLY A 93 -6.72 15.78 -8.17
CA GLY A 93 -7.92 15.67 -7.36
C GLY A 93 -8.00 14.29 -6.70
N MET A 94 -8.26 14.26 -5.39
CA MET A 94 -8.68 13.04 -4.69
C MET A 94 -10.14 13.21 -4.29
N GLU A 95 -11.02 12.40 -4.88
CA GLU A 95 -12.42 12.36 -4.49
C GLU A 95 -12.54 11.94 -3.02
N SER A 96 -13.29 12.71 -2.23
CA SER A 96 -13.41 12.51 -0.78
C SER A 96 -14.86 12.25 -0.37
N LYS A 97 -15.08 11.22 0.46
CA LYS A 97 -16.43 10.90 0.96
C LYS A 97 -16.97 11.96 1.92
N LYS A 98 -16.08 12.65 2.63
CA LYS A 98 -16.39 13.66 3.65
C LYS A 98 -15.34 14.77 3.58
N PRO A 99 -15.71 16.03 3.91
CA PRO A 99 -14.75 17.13 3.97
C PRO A 99 -13.89 17.04 5.24
N VAL A 100 -12.84 16.21 5.20
CA VAL A 100 -11.92 15.98 6.34
C VAL A 100 -10.59 16.66 6.07
N TYR A 101 -10.33 17.77 6.76
CA TYR A 101 -9.11 18.57 6.58
C TYR A 101 -7.82 17.75 6.69
N ALA A 102 -7.70 16.93 7.72
CA ALA A 102 -6.51 16.09 7.93
C ALA A 102 -6.25 15.11 6.77
N GLN A 103 -7.30 14.66 6.08
CA GLN A 103 -7.17 13.78 4.92
C GLN A 103 -6.60 14.55 3.71
N THR A 104 -7.08 15.77 3.49
CA THR A 104 -6.58 16.67 2.44
C THR A 104 -5.12 17.06 2.71
N GLN A 105 -4.78 17.36 3.97
CA GLN A 105 -3.42 17.68 4.38
C GLN A 105 -2.47 16.50 4.10
N ALA A 106 -2.83 15.28 4.50
CA ALA A 106 -2.02 14.10 4.25
C ALA A 106 -1.78 13.83 2.75
N LEU A 107 -2.78 14.07 1.90
CA LEU A 107 -2.63 13.96 0.45
C LEU A 107 -1.65 15.01 -0.10
N ALA A 108 -1.81 16.26 0.31
CA ALA A 108 -0.96 17.35 -0.17
C ALA A 108 0.50 17.15 0.26
N GLU A 109 0.75 16.81 1.52
CA GLU A 109 2.09 16.53 2.04
C GLU A 109 2.73 15.33 1.32
N GLY A 110 1.98 14.24 1.12
CA GLY A 110 2.46 13.06 0.40
C GLY A 110 2.82 13.34 -1.07
N GLY A 111 1.99 14.10 -1.78
CA GLY A 111 2.26 14.50 -3.16
C GLY A 111 3.47 15.44 -3.28
N LEU A 112 3.56 16.43 -2.38
CA LEU A 112 4.65 17.42 -2.39
C LEU A 112 6.00 16.86 -1.99
N ALA A 113 6.02 15.81 -1.16
CA ALA A 113 7.26 15.12 -0.79
C ALA A 113 7.95 14.53 -2.03
N ALA A 114 7.18 14.03 -3.00
CA ALA A 114 7.71 13.50 -4.26
C ALA A 114 7.88 14.59 -5.32
N HIS A 115 6.93 15.53 -5.42
CA HIS A 115 6.87 16.53 -6.49
C HIS A 115 6.58 17.93 -5.94
N ARG A 116 7.64 18.64 -5.54
CA ARG A 116 7.58 20.00 -4.98
C ARG A 116 7.04 21.09 -5.93
N SER A 117 6.93 20.82 -7.22
CA SER A 117 6.37 21.75 -8.21
C SER A 117 4.84 21.78 -8.18
N CYS A 118 4.19 20.73 -7.68
CA CYS A 118 2.73 20.55 -7.76
C CYS A 118 1.91 21.52 -6.88
N SER A 119 2.53 22.29 -5.98
CA SER A 119 1.86 23.37 -5.22
C SER A 119 2.14 24.78 -5.76
N ARG A 120 2.87 24.91 -6.87
CA ARG A 120 3.45 26.21 -7.29
C ARG A 120 2.74 26.85 -8.49
N THR A 121 1.42 26.74 -8.52
CA THR A 121 0.58 27.55 -9.41
C THR A 121 -0.39 28.37 -8.55
N THR A 122 -0.18 29.69 -8.66
CA THR A 122 -0.84 30.85 -8.01
C THR A 122 -0.63 31.05 -6.52
#